data_AF-A0A957U5X9-F1
#
_entry.id   AF-A0A957U5X9-F1
#
_cell.length_a   1.000
_cell.length_b   1.000
_cell.length_c   1.000
_cell.angle_alpha   90.00
_cell.angle_beta   90.00
_cell.angle_gamma   90.00
#
_symmetry.space_group_name_H-M   'P 1'
#
loop_
_entity.id
_entity.type
_entity.pdbx_description
1 polymer ?
#
loop_
_entity_poly.entity_id
_entity_poly.type
_entity_poly.pdbx_seq_one_letter_code
_entity_poly.pdbx_strand_id
1 'polypeptide(L)'
;MSVYAFLDLHLLTPVLVTGPGGGDPNSEITLTYIPGSVVRGLFAGRYGGPKDAGADEFRRLFLDGSVRYLNGYLVHDGQRTLPAPASWQMVKDGDTEGEVTVYDLAQFDVADKKV
;
A
#
# COMPACT_ATOMS: atom_id res chain seq x y z
N MET A 1 18.22 -9.97 -10.07
CA MET A 1 18.48 -8.58 -9.65
C MET A 1 17.26 -7.77 -10.03
N SER A 2 16.58 -7.15 -9.06
CA SER A 2 15.39 -6.32 -9.33
C SER A 2 15.82 -4.86 -9.43
N VAL A 3 15.36 -4.14 -10.45
CA VAL A 3 15.58 -2.70 -10.60
C VAL A 3 14.31 -1.99 -10.15
N TYR A 4 14.49 -0.91 -9.39
CA TYR A 4 13.39 -0.10 -8.86
C TYR A 4 13.39 1.27 -9.52
N ALA A 5 12.21 1.72 -9.94
CA ALA A 5 11.94 3.12 -10.24
C ALA A 5 11.14 3.71 -9.08
N PHE A 6 11.55 4.87 -8.59
CA PHE A 6 10.85 5.60 -7.54
C PHE A 6 9.94 6.66 -8.17
N LEU A 7 8.75 6.81 -7.59
CA LEU A 7 7.72 7.73 -8.06
C LEU A 7 7.11 8.44 -6.85
N ASP A 8 7.16 9.76 -6.86
CA ASP A 8 6.47 10.60 -5.88
C ASP A 8 5.13 11.05 -6.46
N LEU A 9 4.05 10.65 -5.79
CA LEU A 9 2.68 11.00 -6.17
C LEU A 9 2.19 12.14 -5.28
N HIS A 10 2.09 13.35 -5.87
CA HIS A 10 1.50 14.51 -5.21
C HIS A 10 0.01 14.57 -5.50
N LEU A 11 -0.81 14.37 -4.47
CA LEU A 11 -2.25 14.51 -4.56
C LEU A 11 -2.62 15.99 -4.57
N LEU A 12 -3.30 16.45 -5.63
CA LEU A 12 -3.80 17.83 -5.72
C LEU A 12 -5.08 18.03 -4.90
N THR A 13 -5.83 16.95 -4.68
CA THR A 13 -7.06 16.88 -3.89
C THR A 13 -7.12 15.53 -3.17
N PRO A 14 -7.97 15.37 -2.14
CA PRO A 14 -8.24 14.06 -1.55
C PRO A 14 -8.66 13.04 -2.62
N VAL A 15 -8.16 11.81 -2.51
CA VAL A 15 -8.44 10.72 -3.45
C VAL A 15 -9.27 9.65 -2.77
N LEU A 16 -10.33 9.23 -3.46
CA LEU A 16 -11.14 8.08 -3.08
C LEU A 16 -10.57 6.82 -3.75
N VAL A 17 -10.12 5.88 -2.93
CA VAL A 17 -9.74 4.54 -3.38
C VAL A 17 -10.68 3.53 -2.74
N THR A 18 -11.41 2.80 -3.58
CA THR A 18 -12.27 1.72 -3.10
C THR A 18 -11.44 0.51 -2.68
N GLY A 19 -11.71 0.01 -1.49
CA GLY A 19 -11.12 -1.23 -0.99
C GLY A 19 -11.70 -2.48 -1.68
N PRO A 20 -10.94 -3.59 -1.73
CA PRO A 20 -11.49 -4.88 -2.16
C PRO A 20 -12.60 -5.32 -1.20
N GLY A 21 -13.81 -5.52 -1.73
CA GLY A 21 -14.98 -5.97 -0.94
C GLY A 21 -16.24 -5.13 -1.12
N GLY A 22 -16.12 -3.91 -1.66
CA GLY A 22 -17.26 -3.00 -1.82
C GLY A 22 -17.78 -2.51 -0.47
N GLY A 23 -17.52 -1.25 -0.14
CA GLY A 23 -18.18 -0.62 1.01
C GLY A 23 -19.68 -0.54 0.76
N ASP A 24 -20.47 -0.49 1.85
CA ASP A 24 -21.83 0.06 1.78
C ASP A 24 -21.75 1.39 1.01
N PRO A 25 -22.59 1.64 -0.02
CA PRO A 25 -22.60 2.92 -0.74
C PRO A 25 -22.71 4.16 0.16
N ASN A 26 -23.16 4.01 1.42
CA ASN A 26 -23.20 5.09 2.41
C ASN A 26 -21.95 5.20 3.31
N SER A 27 -20.96 4.34 3.14
CA SER A 27 -19.70 4.35 3.89
C SER A 27 -18.55 4.67 2.93
N GLU A 28 -18.30 5.96 2.71
CA GLU A 28 -17.16 6.46 1.94
C GLU A 28 -15.84 6.22 2.70
N ILE A 29 -15.42 4.96 2.80
CA ILE A 29 -14.14 4.59 3.41
C ILE A 29 -13.11 4.49 2.29
N THR A 30 -12.16 5.41 2.30
CA THR A 30 -10.97 5.35 1.44
C THR A 30 -9.82 4.65 2.16
N LEU A 31 -8.91 4.02 1.41
CA LEU A 31 -7.70 3.44 1.97
C LEU A 31 -6.72 4.53 2.40
N THR A 32 -5.94 4.25 3.45
CA THR A 32 -4.85 5.13 3.94
C THR A 32 -3.59 5.07 3.08
N TYR A 33 -3.63 4.34 1.97
CA TYR A 33 -2.55 4.16 1.02
C TYR A 33 -3.12 4.00 -0.39
N ILE A 34 -2.28 4.16 -1.42
CA ILE A 34 -2.67 3.92 -2.81
C ILE A 34 -2.23 2.50 -3.19
N PRO A 35 -3.14 1.57 -3.50
CA PRO A 35 -2.78 0.23 -3.94
C PRO A 35 -1.96 0.25 -5.22
N GLY A 36 -0.98 -0.65 -5.34
CA GLY A 36 -0.17 -0.79 -6.55
C GLY A 36 -1.00 -1.11 -7.80
N SER A 37 -2.15 -1.77 -7.64
CA SER A 37 -3.11 -1.99 -8.74
C SER A 37 -3.73 -0.70 -9.27
N VAL A 38 -3.98 0.29 -8.41
CA VAL A 38 -4.48 1.61 -8.79
C VAL A 38 -3.40 2.39 -9.54
N VAL A 39 -2.17 2.38 -9.03
CA VAL A 39 -1.00 2.99 -9.70
C VAL A 39 -0.80 2.37 -11.09
N ARG A 40 -0.88 1.04 -11.18
CA ARG A 40 -0.82 0.32 -12.45
C ARG A 40 -1.92 0.77 -13.42
N GLY A 41 -3.15 0.88 -12.94
CA GLY A 41 -4.30 1.34 -13.72
C GLY A 41 -4.13 2.76 -14.25
N LEU A 42 -3.59 3.67 -13.41
CA LEU A 42 -3.26 5.04 -13.80
C LEU A 42 -2.29 5.07 -15.00
N PHE A 43 -1.19 4.32 -14.92
CA PHE A 43 -0.22 4.25 -16.01
C PHE A 43 -0.79 3.58 -17.25
N ALA A 44 -1.50 2.46 -17.11
CA ALA A 44 -2.13 1.77 -18.24
C ALA A 44 -3.14 2.66 -18.98
N GLY A 45 -3.94 3.44 -18.24
CA GLY A 45 -4.86 4.42 -18.81
C GLY A 45 -4.13 5.51 -19.58
N ARG A 46 -3.05 6.07 -19.01
CA ARG A 46 -2.25 7.12 -19.65
C ARG A 46 -1.47 6.64 -20.87
N TYR A 47 -1.04 5.38 -20.86
CA TYR A 47 -0.32 4.71 -21.96
C TYR A 47 -1.19 4.55 -23.22
N GLY A 48 -2.51 4.73 -23.11
CA GLY A 48 -3.43 4.65 -24.24
C GLY A 48 -4.59 3.66 -24.05
N GLY A 49 -4.71 3.04 -22.88
CA GLY A 49 -5.71 2.02 -22.60
C GLY A 49 -5.53 0.76 -23.45
N PRO A 50 -6.40 -0.26 -23.31
CA PRO A 50 -6.30 -1.55 -24.01
C PRO A 50 -6.72 -1.46 -25.49
N LYS A 51 -6.34 -0.41 -26.24
CA LYS A 51 -6.63 -0.30 -27.68
C LYS A 51 -6.12 -1.51 -28.47
N ASP A 52 -5.02 -2.11 -27.98
CA ASP A 52 -4.60 -3.44 -28.35
C ASP A 52 -3.94 -4.16 -27.15
N ALA A 53 -4.76 -4.82 -26.32
CA ALA A 53 -4.26 -5.63 -25.20
C ALA A 53 -3.41 -6.85 -25.65
N GLY A 54 -3.34 -7.10 -26.96
CA GLY A 54 -2.47 -8.09 -27.59
C GLY A 54 -1.04 -7.59 -27.85
N ALA A 55 -0.78 -6.28 -27.76
CA ALA A 55 0.56 -5.75 -27.94
C ALA A 55 1.50 -6.27 -26.84
N ASP A 56 2.58 -6.94 -27.25
CA ASP A 56 3.54 -7.60 -26.35
C ASP A 56 4.06 -6.65 -25.26
N GLU A 57 4.28 -5.38 -25.61
CA GLU A 57 4.75 -4.39 -24.66
C GLU A 57 3.70 -4.04 -23.59
N PHE A 58 2.43 -3.87 -23.96
CA PHE A 58 1.37 -3.59 -22.98
C PHE A 58 1.23 -4.77 -22.00
N ARG A 59 1.28 -5.99 -22.53
CA ARG A 59 1.24 -7.21 -21.72
C ARG A 59 2.42 -7.26 -20.76
N ARG A 60 3.63 -6.99 -21.23
CA ARG A 60 4.86 -6.93 -20.42
C ARG A 60 4.82 -5.86 -19.34
N LEU A 61 4.31 -4.68 -19.66
CA LEU A 61 4.31 -3.54 -18.74
C LEU A 61 3.21 -3.63 -17.67
N PHE A 62 2.08 -4.31 -17.95
CA PHE A 62 0.91 -4.22 -17.08
C PHE A 62 0.27 -5.56 -16.68
N LEU A 63 0.43 -6.64 -17.47
CA LEU A 63 -0.40 -7.84 -17.33
C LEU A 63 0.36 -9.12 -16.94
N ASP A 64 1.60 -9.30 -17.38
CA ASP A 64 2.35 -10.57 -17.22
C ASP A 64 3.13 -10.69 -15.89
N GLY A 65 3.20 -9.60 -15.12
CA GLY A 65 3.93 -9.53 -13.84
C GLY A 65 5.43 -9.25 -13.95
N SER A 66 5.95 -8.99 -15.15
CA SER A 66 7.34 -8.55 -15.40
C SER A 66 7.63 -7.21 -14.72
N VAL A 67 6.62 -6.33 -14.63
CA VAL A 67 6.67 -5.08 -13.85
C VAL A 67 5.78 -5.19 -12.62
N ARG A 68 6.36 -4.92 -11.44
CA ARG A 68 5.63 -4.92 -10.16
C ARG A 68 5.35 -3.50 -9.71
N TYR A 69 4.07 -3.17 -9.63
CA TYR A 69 3.61 -1.89 -9.10
C TYR A 69 3.39 -2.06 -7.60
N LEU A 70 4.18 -1.34 -6.80
CA LEU A 70 4.10 -1.36 -5.34
C LEU A 70 3.04 -0.37 -4.84
N ASN A 71 2.60 -0.55 -3.60
CA ASN A 71 1.71 0.39 -2.93
C ASN A 71 2.41 1.74 -2.71
N GLY A 72 1.66 2.82 -2.91
CA GLY A 72 2.06 4.17 -2.54
C GLY A 72 1.73 4.42 -1.08
N TYR A 73 2.76 4.54 -0.25
CA TYR A 73 2.67 4.97 1.15
C TYR A 73 3.07 6.43 1.28
N LEU A 74 2.74 7.04 2.42
CA LEU A 74 3.12 8.42 2.71
C LEU A 74 4.65 8.58 2.69
N VAL A 75 5.10 9.73 2.21
CA VAL A 75 6.50 10.14 2.32
C VAL A 75 6.64 11.01 3.56
N HIS A 76 7.59 10.68 4.42
CA HIS A 76 7.96 11.46 5.59
C HIS A 76 9.48 11.67 5.56
N ASP A 77 9.92 12.92 5.68
CA ASP A 77 11.34 13.31 5.60
C ASP A 77 12.08 12.75 4.38
N GLY A 78 11.41 12.76 3.21
CA GLY A 78 11.97 12.25 1.95
C GLY A 78 12.09 10.72 1.88
N GLN A 79 11.55 10.00 2.86
CA GLN A 79 11.55 8.54 2.88
C GLN A 79 10.14 7.98 2.79
N ARG A 80 9.99 6.90 2.02
CA ARG A 80 8.73 6.14 1.95
C ARG A 80 8.48 5.45 3.29
N THR A 81 7.34 5.72 3.90
CA THR A 81 6.88 5.01 5.10
C THR A 81 6.39 3.60 4.76
N LEU A 82 6.18 2.78 5.79
CA LEU A 82 5.61 1.43 5.69
C LEU A 82 4.38 1.34 6.60
N PRO A 83 3.43 0.44 6.30
CA PRO A 83 2.33 0.20 7.21
C PRO A 83 2.87 -0.29 8.55
N ALA A 84 2.25 0.13 9.64
CA ALA A 84 2.54 -0.43 10.95
C ALA A 84 2.40 -1.96 10.90
N PRO A 85 3.38 -2.73 11.43
CA PRO A 85 3.25 -4.17 11.54
C PRO A 85 1.94 -4.56 12.21
N ALA A 86 1.24 -5.56 11.67
CA ALA A 86 -0.04 -6.01 12.24
C ALA A 86 0.10 -6.59 13.65
N SER A 87 1.30 -6.99 14.05
CA SER A 87 1.61 -7.45 15.40
C SER A 87 1.70 -6.32 16.42
N TRP A 88 1.83 -5.07 15.98
CA TRP A 88 1.84 -3.92 16.87
C TRP A 88 0.42 -3.65 17.37
N GLN A 89 0.27 -3.65 18.68
CA GLN A 89 -0.99 -3.47 19.36
C GLN A 89 -0.85 -2.37 20.42
N MET A 90 -1.95 -1.68 20.66
CA MET A 90 -2.07 -0.70 21.75
C MET A 90 -3.36 -0.96 22.51
N VAL A 91 -3.43 -0.50 23.75
CA VAL A 91 -4.66 -0.57 24.53
C VAL A 91 -5.71 0.30 23.84
N LYS A 92 -6.87 -0.29 23.57
CA LYS A 92 -8.01 0.42 23.02
C LYS A 92 -8.40 1.56 23.99
N ASP A 93 -8.58 2.77 23.46
CA ASP A 93 -8.90 3.98 24.22
C ASP A 93 -7.81 4.39 25.23
N GLY A 94 -6.57 3.93 25.04
CA GLY A 94 -5.40 4.45 25.78
C GLY A 94 -5.08 5.90 25.40
N ASP A 95 -4.28 6.57 26.22
CA ASP A 95 -3.86 7.96 25.96
C ASP A 95 -3.13 8.03 24.62
N THR A 96 -3.74 8.71 23.64
CA THR A 96 -3.15 8.96 22.32
C THR A 96 -2.39 10.28 22.28
N GLU A 97 -2.43 11.06 23.36
CA GLU A 97 -1.69 12.30 23.52
C GLU A 97 -0.36 12.02 24.25
N GLY A 98 0.76 12.27 23.58
CA GLY A 98 2.10 12.07 24.14
C GLY A 98 2.71 10.70 23.84
N GLU A 99 3.35 10.10 24.83
CA GLU A 99 4.07 8.83 24.67
C GLU A 99 3.09 7.64 24.67
N VAL A 100 2.95 6.98 23.52
CA VAL A 100 2.05 5.83 23.35
C VAL A 100 2.83 4.54 23.58
N THR A 101 2.34 3.69 24.48
CA THR A 101 2.88 2.34 24.68
C THR A 101 2.35 1.39 23.61
N VAL A 102 3.26 0.79 22.83
CA VAL A 102 2.95 -0.19 21.78
C VAL A 102 3.62 -1.51 22.12
N TYR A 103 2.85 -2.61 22.02
CA TYR A 103 3.32 -3.97 22.22
C TYR A 103 3.50 -4.66 20.87
N ASP A 104 4.60 -5.37 20.66
CA ASP A 104 4.79 -6.22 19.47
C ASP A 104 4.47 -7.68 19.79
N LEU A 105 3.30 -8.16 19.36
CA LEU A 105 2.88 -9.55 19.58
C LEU A 105 3.67 -10.58 18.75
N ALA A 106 4.52 -10.15 17.82
CA ALA A 106 5.44 -11.04 17.10
C ALA A 106 6.76 -11.23 17.85
N GLN A 107 6.97 -10.53 18.98
CA GLN A 107 8.12 -10.73 19.83
C GLN A 107 7.95 -12.00 20.66
N PHE A 108 8.56 -13.09 20.19
CA PHE A 108 8.68 -14.32 20.98
C PHE A 108 9.93 -14.21 21.86
N ASP A 109 9.74 -14.42 23.17
CA ASP A 109 10.87 -14.54 24.08
C ASP A 109 11.59 -15.87 23.79
N VAL A 110 12.89 -15.82 23.51
CA VAL A 110 13.69 -17.01 23.11
C VAL A 110 13.86 -18.00 24.29
N ALA A 111 13.43 -17.62 25.50
CA ALA A 111 13.64 -18.38 26.73
C ALA A 111 12.68 -19.56 26.97
N ASP A 112 11.57 -19.67 26.24
CA ASP A 112 10.54 -20.71 26.50
C ASP A 112 10.74 -22.04 25.74
N LYS A 113 11.96 -22.32 25.28
CA LYS A 113 12.35 -23.69 24.93
C LYS A 113 13.02 -24.38 26.12
N LYS A 114 12.22 -24.87 27.06
CA LYS A 114 12.63 -26.05 27.84
C LYS A 114 12.43 -27.29 26.97
N VAL A 115 13.55 -27.77 26.43
CA VAL A 115 13.71 -29.15 25.95
C VAL A 115 13.62 -30.10 27.14
#